data_AF-A0A1H7YIN0-F1
#
_entry.id   AF-A0A1H7YIN0-F1
#
_cell.length_a   1.000
_cell.length_b   1.000
_cell.length_c   1.000
_cell.angle_alpha   90.00
_cell.angle_beta   90.00
_cell.angle_gamma   90.00
#
_symmetry.space_group_name_H-M   'P 1'
#
loop_
_entity.id
_entity.type
_entity.pdbx_description
1 polymer ?
#
loop_
_entity_poly.entity_id
_entity_poly.type
_entity_poly.pdbx_seq_one_letter_code
_entity_poly.pdbx_strand_id
1 'polypeptide(L)' 'MITECKVSTVEGELFRLDVGGSVSMPIGRLQTACHWEIDFESKQVIKKPPQVGDRVLAYFDGEGFSRGAIIGLL' A
#
# COMPACT_ATOMS: atom_id res chain seq x y z
N MET A 1 -2.26 -13.75 6.98
CA MET A 1 -3.11 -12.84 7.76
C MET A 1 -3.48 -11.64 6.92
N ILE A 2 -4.73 -11.19 6.97
CA ILE A 2 -5.16 -9.92 6.36
C ILE A 2 -5.40 -8.93 7.50
N THR A 3 -4.89 -7.71 7.38
CA THR A 3 -5.05 -6.69 8.43
C THR A 3 -5.00 -5.28 7.86
N GLU A 4 -5.62 -4.34 8.57
CA GLU A 4 -5.53 -2.91 8.25
C GLU A 4 -4.18 -2.36 8.73
N CYS A 5 -3.55 -1.54 7.91
CA CYS A 5 -2.27 -0.93 8.22
C CYS A 5 -2.25 0.53 7.77
N LYS A 6 -1.19 1.24 8.19
CA LYS A 6 -0.88 2.57 7.68
C LYS A 6 0.43 2.54 6.91
N VAL A 7 0.51 3.17 5.74
CA VAL A 7 1.78 3.30 5.00
C VAL A 7 2.72 4.21 5.78
N SER A 8 3.90 3.70 6.14
CA SER A 8 4.91 4.45 6.91
C SER A 8 6.02 5.00 6.04
N THR A 9 6.52 4.22 5.07
CA THR A 9 7.51 4.68 4.09
C THR A 9 7.22 4.14 2.70
N VAL A 10 7.68 4.88 1.69
CA VAL A 10 7.60 4.52 0.26
C VAL A 10 8.99 4.67 -0.35
N GLU A 11 9.49 3.59 -0.96
CA GLU A 11 10.80 3.51 -1.60
C GLU A 11 10.62 2.88 -3.00
N GLY A 12 10.37 3.72 -4.01
CA GLY A 12 9.99 3.24 -5.34
C GLY A 12 8.63 2.54 -5.32
N GLU A 13 8.59 1.28 -5.76
CA GLU A 13 7.37 0.43 -5.74
C GLU A 13 7.28 -0.45 -4.49
N LEU A 14 8.08 -0.18 -3.46
CA LEU A 14 8.06 -0.90 -2.19
C LEU A 14 7.56 -0.01 -1.05
N PHE A 15 6.81 -0.63 -0.15
CA PHE A 15 6.09 0.04 0.92
C PHE A 15 6.43 -0.62 2.25
N ARG A 16 6.68 0.18 3.28
CA ARG A 16 6.65 -0.30 4.67
C ARG A 16 5.35 0.13 5.31
N LEU A 17 4.78 -0.76 6.12
CA LEU A 17 3.50 -0.56 6.78
C LEU A 17 3.71 -0.54 8.30
N ASP A 18 3.05 0.40 8.97
CA ASP A 18 2.80 0.35 10.40
C ASP A 18 1.60 -0.58 10.66
N VAL A 19 1.89 -1.68 11.33
CA VAL A 19 0.97 -2.75 11.72
C VAL A 19 0.88 -2.76 13.24
N GLY A 20 0.00 -1.93 13.80
CA GLY A 20 -0.23 -1.87 15.25
C GLY A 20 1.01 -1.52 16.07
N GLY A 21 1.87 -0.62 15.56
CA GLY A 21 3.09 -0.18 16.23
C GLY A 21 4.35 -0.96 15.82
N SER A 22 4.22 -1.98 14.97
CA SER A 22 5.36 -2.68 14.35
C SER A 22 5.49 -2.27 12.88
N VAL A 23 6.73 -2.12 12.39
CA VAL A 23 6.98 -1.78 10.98
C VAL A 23 7.32 -3.03 10.18
N SER A 24 6.63 -3.23 9.05
CA SER A 24 6.89 -4.36 8.16
C SER A 24 8.24 -4.27 7.43
N MET A 25 8.67 -5.39 6.84
CA MET A 25 9.65 -5.34 5.76
C MET A 25 9.06 -4.67 4.52
N PRO A 26 9.90 -4.19 3.57
CA PRO A 26 9.40 -3.63 2.32
C PRO A 26 8.59 -4.68 1.55
N ILE A 27 7.35 -4.35 1.22
CA ILE A 27 6.44 -5.20 0.46
C ILE A 27 5.91 -4.46 -0.77
N GLY A 28 5.50 -5.21 -1.79
CA GLY A 28 4.87 -4.65 -2.97
C GLY A 28 3.38 -4.38 -2.78
N ARG A 29 2.71 -4.05 -3.88
CA ARG A 29 1.25 -3.86 -3.93
C ARG A 29 0.64 -4.56 -5.14
N LEU A 30 -0.64 -4.89 -5.04
CA LEU A 30 -1.45 -5.11 -6.23
C LEU A 30 -1.57 -3.80 -7.01
N GLN A 31 -1.51 -3.88 -8.34
CA GLN A 31 -1.59 -2.68 -9.19
C GLN A 31 -2.92 -1.92 -9.02
N THR A 32 -3.98 -2.63 -8.63
CA THR A 32 -5.31 -2.08 -8.34
C THR A 32 -5.43 -1.40 -6.99
N ALA A 33 -4.49 -1.65 -6.06
CA ALA A 33 -4.38 -0.90 -4.82
C ALA A 33 -3.68 0.44 -5.11
N CYS A 34 -4.46 1.38 -5.63
CA CYS A 34 -4.01 2.70 -6.05
C CYS A 34 -5.13 3.73 -5.89
N HIS A 35 -4.74 4.99 -5.71
CA HIS A 35 -5.67 6.10 -5.86
C HIS A 35 -5.99 6.28 -7.33
N TRP A 36 -7.28 6.41 -7.62
CA TRP A 36 -7.78 6.66 -8.97
C TRP A 36 -8.12 8.14 -9.07
N GLU A 37 -7.37 8.85 -9.88
CA GLU A 37 -7.63 10.24 -10.20
C GLU A 37 -8.03 10.36 -11.66
N ILE A 38 -8.96 11.29 -11.92
CA ILE A 38 -9.35 11.64 -13.28
C ILE A 38 -8.76 13.01 -13.56
N ASP A 39 -7.87 13.07 -14.55
CA ASP A 39 -7.48 14.34 -15.16
C ASP A 39 -8.55 14.72 -16.18
N PHE A 40 -9.34 15.74 -15.84
CA PHE A 40 -10.44 16.21 -16.68
C PHE A 40 -9.98 16.99 -17.91
N GLU A 41 -8.76 17.55 -17.90
CA GLU A 41 -8.22 18.28 -19.04
C GLU A 41 -7.74 17.30 -20.13
N SER A 42 -6.94 16.31 -19.74
CA SER A 42 -6.44 15.28 -20.66
C SER A 42 -7.43 14.14 -20.89
N LYS A 43 -8.52 14.06 -20.10
CA LYS A 43 -9.51 12.96 -20.09
C LYS A 43 -8.88 11.61 -19.83
N GLN A 44 -7.85 11.57 -18.98
CA GLN A 44 -7.14 10.34 -18.64
C GLN A 44 -7.38 9.92 -17.20
N VAL A 45 -7.26 8.62 -16.96
CA VAL A 45 -7.26 8.05 -15.62
C VAL A 45 -5.82 7.88 -15.17
N ILE A 46 -5.47 8.53 -14.07
CA ILE A 46 -4.16 8.46 -13.44
C ILE A 46 -4.27 7.54 -12.23
N LYS A 47 -3.41 6.52 -12.18
CA LYS A 47 -3.28 5.62 -11.04
C LYS A 47 -2.08 6.04 -10.22
N LYS A 48 -2.31 6.52 -8.99
CA LYS A 48 -1.22 6.84 -8.07
C LYS A 48 -1.03 5.70 -7.07
N PRO A 49 0.22 5.27 -6.80
CA PRO A 49 0.47 4.29 -5.76
C PRO A 49 0.03 4.82 -4.38
N PRO A 50 -0.10 3.95 -3.37
CA PRO A 50 -0.26 4.36 -1.98
C PRO A 50 0.84 5.34 -1.54
N GLN A 51 0.48 6.27 -0.67
CA GLN A 51 1.33 7.33 -0.16
C GLN A 51 1.51 7.18 1.35
N VAL A 52 2.58 7.78 1.89
CA VAL A 52 2.80 7.80 3.35
C VAL A 52 1.59 8.42 4.04
N GLY A 53 1.08 7.71 5.05
CA GLY A 53 -0.10 8.13 5.78
C GLY A 53 -1.39 7.41 5.38
N ASP A 54 -1.44 6.82 4.18
CA ASP A 54 -2.62 6.11 3.70
C ASP A 54 -2.94 4.91 4.58
N ARG A 55 -4.24 4.66 4.76
CA ARG A 55 -4.74 3.41 5.33
C ARG A 55 -4.91 2.40 4.21
N VAL A 56 -4.42 1.19 4.45
CA VAL A 56 -4.41 0.12 3.46
C VAL A 56 -4.85 -1.20 4.08
N LEU A 57 -5.33 -2.09 3.23
CA LEU A 57 -5.51 -3.50 3.56
C LEU A 57 -4.29 -4.27 3.05
N ALA A 58 -3.62 -5.00 3.94
CA ALA A 58 -2.44 -5.78 3.60
C ALA A 58 -2.65 -7.26 3.90
N TYR A 59 -2.08 -8.11 3.05
CA TYR A 59 -1.94 -9.54 3.28
C TYR A 59 -0.48 -9.86 3.63
N PHE A 60 -0.25 -10.61 4.70
CA PHE A 60 1.05 -11.11 5.11
C PHE A 60 1.04 -12.64 5.23
N ASP A 61 2.06 -13.30 4.69
CA ASP A 61 2.26 -14.77 4.75
C ASP A 61 3.58 -15.21 5.39
N GLY A 62 4.38 -14.23 5.84
CA GLY A 62 5.63 -14.45 6.57
C GLY A 62 5.47 -14.10 8.05
N GLU A 63 6.33 -14.68 8.88
CA GLU A 63 6.46 -14.27 10.28
C GLU A 63 6.98 -12.83 10.37
N GLY A 64 6.52 -12.09 11.39
CA GLY A 64 6.98 -10.73 11.64
C GLY A 64 6.76 -9.74 10.49
N PHE A 65 5.73 -9.95 9.67
CA PHE A 65 5.40 -9.06 8.53
C PHE A 65 6.53 -8.96 7.49
N SER A 66 7.33 -10.01 7.35
CA SER A 66 8.49 -10.06 6.45
C SER A 66 8.14 -10.24 4.97
N ARG A 67 6.97 -10.79 4.67
CA ARG A 67 6.47 -11.04 3.31
C ARG A 67 4.98 -10.74 3.23
N GLY A 68 4.57 -10.09 2.15
CA GLY A 68 3.19 -9.70 1.94
C GLY A 68 2.99 -8.81 0.73
N ALA A 69 1.78 -8.28 0.61
CA ALA A 69 1.42 -7.27 -0.38
C ALA A 69 0.30 -6.37 0.14
N ILE A 70 0.31 -5.11 -0.27
CA ILE A 70 -0.86 -4.24 -0.18
C ILE A 70 -1.90 -4.75 -1.19
N ILE A 71 -3.10 -5.07 -0.73
CA ILE A 71 -4.18 -5.61 -1.56
C ILE A 71 -5.33 -4.62 -1.77
N GLY A 72 -5.38 -3.52 -1.01
CA GLY A 72 -6.37 -2.45 -1.18
C GLY A 72 -6.03 -1.17 -0.41
N LEU A 73 -6.68 -0.07 -0.78
CA LEU A 73 -6.73 1.19 -0.03
C LEU A 73 -8.05 1.26 0.74
N LEU A 74 -8.05 1.95 1.89
CA LEU A 74 -9.21 2.11 2.78
C LEU A 74 -9.65 3.58 2.86
#